data_AF-A0A944ZZL6-F1
#
_entry.id   AF-A0A944ZZL6-F1
#
_cell.length_a   1.000
_cell.length_b   1.000
_cell.length_c   1.000
_cell.angle_alpha   90.00
_cell.angle_beta   90.00
_cell.angle_gamma   90.00
#
_symmetry.space_group_name_H-M   'P 1'
#
loop_
_entity.id
_entity.type
_entity.pdbx_description
1 polymer ?
#
loop_
_entity_poly.entity_id
_entity_poly.type
_entity_poly.pdbx_seq_one_letter_code
_entity_poly.pdbx_strand_id
1 'polypeptide(L)'
;MNRKLLPQGAMLGCIIGLALPIVVFFIGMILDSEQVMQSGLSMPLFSLMFGLASIGEGLFSLVGILYLLPILLPYTIAGGLIGYWIQHTKNKAVRMILIFLSLSVVGAIVFFAASIGVKESGRRMTKEEVYRTATDPSECESPELQGIENFSVNACYNNIALRSEDVSICDNMIPYKGADHQKWHCYEEVARKKLDPSICLLIPEVVLNEHKVDSGIRQGCLRVLKEWGY
;
A
#
# COMPACT_ATOMS: atom_id res chain seq x y z
N MET A 1 7.83 6.86 -9.76
CA MET A 1 6.38 6.55 -9.55
C MET A 1 6.28 5.81 -8.21
N ASN A 2 6.27 6.54 -7.09
CA ASN A 2 6.33 5.93 -5.75
C ASN A 2 4.92 5.75 -5.19
N ARG A 3 4.46 4.51 -5.04
CA ARG A 3 3.23 4.21 -4.27
C ARG A 3 3.61 4.05 -2.80
N LYS A 4 3.25 5.04 -1.99
CA LYS A 4 3.24 4.91 -0.53
C LYS A 4 2.08 4.00 -0.13
N LEU A 5 2.37 2.83 0.45
CA LEU A 5 1.38 2.02 1.14
C LEU A 5 0.89 2.74 2.40
N LEU A 6 -0.43 2.90 2.54
CA LEU A 6 -1.05 3.48 3.74
C LEU A 6 -1.18 2.43 4.86
N PRO A 7 -1.04 2.82 6.14
CA PRO A 7 -1.17 1.91 7.28
C PRO A 7 -2.64 1.56 7.59
N GLN A 8 -2.88 0.28 7.88
CA GLN A 8 -4.17 -0.40 8.08
C GLN A 8 -5.04 0.15 9.24
N GLY A 9 -4.55 1.08 10.05
CA GLY A 9 -5.32 1.69 11.15
C GLY A 9 -6.29 2.81 10.72
N ALA A 10 -6.15 3.37 9.52
CA ALA A 10 -6.86 4.59 9.13
C ALA A 10 -8.31 4.38 8.62
N MET A 11 -8.62 3.21 8.04
CA MET A 11 -9.94 2.91 7.46
C MET A 11 -11.01 2.63 8.52
N LEU A 12 -10.63 1.95 9.62
CA LEU A 12 -11.55 1.63 10.71
C LEU A 12 -12.04 2.89 11.44
N GLY A 13 -11.16 3.90 11.56
CA GLY A 13 -11.49 5.20 12.16
C GLY A 13 -12.55 5.99 11.38
N CYS A 14 -12.60 5.85 10.06
CA CYS A 14 -13.56 6.59 9.22
C CYS A 14 -15.00 6.07 9.34
N ILE A 15 -15.16 4.76 9.49
CA ILE A 15 -16.49 4.13 9.64
C ILE A 15 -17.05 4.45 11.04
N ILE A 16 -16.20 4.41 12.07
CA ILE A 16 -16.57 4.78 13.44
C ILE A 16 -16.86 6.30 13.52
N GLY A 17 -16.06 7.13 12.84
CA GLY A 17 -16.22 8.58 12.79
C GLY A 17 -17.49 9.07 12.09
N LEU A 18 -18.04 8.31 11.15
CA LEU A 18 -19.32 8.62 10.48
C LEU A 18 -20.55 8.03 11.20
N ALA A 19 -20.39 6.91 11.92
CA ALA A 19 -21.51 6.28 12.63
C ALA A 19 -21.91 7.03 13.91
N LEU A 20 -20.93 7.54 14.66
CA LEU A 20 -21.16 8.32 15.89
C LEU A 20 -22.00 9.60 15.70
N PRO A 21 -21.76 10.47 14.71
CA PRO A 21 -22.59 11.66 14.50
C PRO A 21 -24.02 11.32 14.07
N ILE A 22 -24.22 10.22 13.34
CA ILE A 22 -25.56 9.73 12.98
C ILE A 22 -26.29 9.28 14.25
N VAL A 23 -25.64 8.52 15.12
CA VAL A 23 -26.22 8.07 16.40
C VAL A 23 -26.52 9.26 17.33
N VAL A 24 -25.63 10.25 17.44
CA VAL A 24 -25.85 11.47 18.25
C VAL A 24 -26.99 12.31 17.69
N PHE A 25 -27.14 12.42 16.36
CA PHE A 25 -28.26 13.10 15.72
C PHE A 25 -29.60 12.40 16.04
N PHE A 26 -29.64 11.08 15.97
CA PHE A 26 -30.83 10.31 16.32
C PHE A 26 -31.16 10.36 17.81
N ILE A 27 -30.17 10.34 18.71
CA ILE A 27 -30.38 10.54 20.16
C ILE A 27 -30.90 11.95 20.45
N GLY A 28 -30.39 12.97 19.75
CA GLY A 28 -30.86 14.35 19.86
C GLY A 28 -32.31 14.55 19.40
N MET A 29 -32.81 13.74 18.47
CA MET A 29 -34.22 13.75 18.08
C MET A 29 -35.14 12.95 19.04
N ILE A 30 -34.59 12.04 19.83
CA ILE A 30 -35.35 11.21 20.80
C ILE A 30 -35.59 11.97 22.12
N LEU A 31 -34.71 12.90 22.48
CA LEU A 31 -34.88 13.75 23.67
C LEU A 31 -35.78 14.95 23.33
N ASP A 32 -37.01 14.93 23.86
CA ASP A 32 -38.01 15.98 23.69
C ASP A 32 -37.51 17.37 24.16
N SER A 33 -37.27 18.24 23.16
CA SER A 33 -37.88 19.55 22.93
C SER A 33 -38.18 20.56 24.06
N GLU A 34 -37.57 20.49 25.25
CA GLU A 34 -37.67 21.63 26.21
C GLU A 34 -36.33 22.16 26.77
N GLN A 35 -35.24 21.39 26.76
CA GLN A 35 -33.96 21.83 27.38
C GLN A 35 -32.85 22.21 26.39
N VAL A 36 -32.94 21.80 25.12
CA VAL A 36 -31.83 21.96 24.16
C VAL A 36 -31.83 23.34 23.46
N MET A 37 -32.95 24.07 23.48
CA MET A 37 -33.02 25.39 22.85
C MET A 37 -32.35 26.50 23.68
N GLN A 38 -32.04 26.25 24.96
CA GLN A 38 -31.34 27.21 25.84
C GLN A 38 -29.83 26.98 25.95
N SER A 39 -29.30 25.82 25.57
CA SER A 39 -27.90 25.48 25.88
C SER A 39 -26.88 25.83 24.79
N GLY A 40 -27.28 26.37 23.63
CA GLY A 40 -26.33 26.80 22.58
C GLY A 40 -25.33 25.72 22.13
N LEU A 41 -25.60 24.45 22.44
CA LEU A 41 -24.62 23.36 22.42
C LEU A 41 -24.59 22.59 21.10
N SER A 42 -25.45 22.95 20.13
CA SER A 42 -25.53 22.28 18.82
C SER A 42 -24.44 22.72 17.82
N MET A 43 -23.92 23.94 17.96
CA MET A 43 -22.85 24.48 17.11
C MET A 43 -21.42 24.04 17.49
N PRO A 44 -21.04 23.89 18.78
CA PRO A 44 -19.68 23.47 19.13
C PRO A 44 -19.42 21.96 18.96
N LEU A 45 -20.43 21.09 19.01
CA LEU A 45 -20.24 19.64 18.87
C LEU A 45 -19.90 19.21 17.43
N PHE A 46 -20.48 19.88 16.42
CA PHE A 46 -20.14 19.64 15.02
C PHE A 46 -18.69 20.03 14.70
N SER A 47 -18.17 21.06 15.39
CA SER A 47 -16.78 21.51 15.28
C SER A 47 -15.81 20.58 16.03
N LEU A 48 -16.21 19.99 17.16
CA LEU A 48 -15.39 19.02 17.89
C LEU A 48 -15.26 17.67 17.15
N MET A 49 -16.27 17.27 16.37
CA MET A 49 -16.27 16.03 15.57
C MET A 49 -15.31 16.10 14.37
N PHE A 50 -15.08 17.29 13.81
CA PHE A 50 -13.98 17.51 12.86
C PHE A 50 -12.60 17.52 13.55
N GLY A 51 -12.55 17.86 14.84
CA GLY A 51 -11.31 17.95 15.63
C GLY A 51 -10.73 16.61 16.09
N LEU A 52 -11.48 15.50 16.06
CA LEU A 52 -10.94 14.17 16.40
C LEU A 52 -10.52 13.35 15.17
N ALA A 53 -10.74 13.86 13.96
CA ALA A 53 -10.24 13.29 12.70
C ALA A 53 -8.80 13.74 12.36
N SER A 54 -8.14 14.50 13.24
CA SER A 54 -6.83 15.11 12.99
C SER A 54 -5.62 14.29 13.47
N ILE A 55 -5.76 12.98 13.68
CA ILE A 55 -4.61 12.10 14.00
C ILE A 55 -4.53 11.01 12.93
N GLY A 56 -4.07 11.39 11.74
CA GLY A 56 -3.85 10.46 10.63
C GLY A 56 -3.64 11.19 9.31
N GLU A 57 -2.41 11.63 9.07
CA GLU A 57 -2.00 12.29 7.82
C GLU A 57 -2.27 11.39 6.61
N GLY A 58 -3.35 11.66 5.86
CA GLY A 58 -3.56 11.01 4.56
C GLY A 58 -4.96 11.06 3.99
N LEU A 59 -6.02 11.22 4.80
CA LEU A 59 -7.40 11.02 4.34
C LEU A 59 -8.22 12.28 4.03
N PHE A 60 -7.57 13.43 3.86
CA PHE A 60 -8.22 14.68 3.41
C PHE A 60 -7.69 15.15 2.05
N SER A 61 -7.36 14.23 1.13
CA SER A 61 -7.18 14.64 -0.25
C SER A 61 -8.55 15.03 -0.81
N LEU A 62 -8.69 16.26 -1.32
CA LEU A 62 -9.90 16.79 -1.97
C LEU A 62 -10.54 15.79 -2.95
N VAL A 63 -9.71 14.98 -3.61
CA VAL A 63 -10.12 13.93 -4.55
C VAL A 63 -10.95 12.83 -3.89
N GLY A 64 -10.58 12.39 -2.68
CA GLY A 64 -11.33 11.36 -1.95
C GLY A 64 -12.71 11.83 -1.52
N ILE A 65 -12.80 13.09 -1.07
CA ILE A 65 -14.08 13.71 -0.70
C ILE A 65 -14.96 13.90 -1.95
N LEU A 66 -14.38 14.37 -3.06
CA LEU A 66 -15.11 14.57 -4.32
C LEU A 66 -15.66 13.25 -4.90
N TYR A 67 -14.95 12.13 -4.69
CA TYR A 67 -15.37 10.81 -5.14
C TYR A 67 -16.50 10.21 -4.29
N LEU A 68 -16.50 10.51 -2.98
CA LEU A 68 -17.55 10.07 -2.07
C LEU A 68 -18.81 10.95 -2.15
N LEU A 69 -18.69 12.20 -2.57
CA LEU A 69 -19.79 13.16 -2.69
C LEU A 69 -20.99 12.62 -3.48
N PRO A 70 -20.85 12.09 -4.72
CA PRO A 70 -21.99 11.57 -5.49
C PRO A 70 -22.62 10.32 -4.88
N ILE A 71 -21.87 9.56 -4.07
CA ILE A 71 -22.38 8.38 -3.37
C ILE A 71 -23.18 8.83 -2.14
N LEU A 72 -22.67 9.79 -1.35
CA LEU A 72 -23.31 10.23 -0.11
C LEU A 72 -24.54 11.13 -0.33
N LEU A 73 -24.54 11.95 -1.38
CA LEU A 73 -25.64 12.86 -1.72
C LEU A 73 -27.03 12.17 -1.75
N PRO A 74 -27.25 11.09 -2.52
CA PRO A 74 -28.56 10.43 -2.54
C PRO A 74 -28.96 9.84 -1.19
N TYR A 75 -28.02 9.33 -0.39
CA TYR A 75 -28.32 8.81 0.96
C TYR A 75 -28.77 9.91 1.91
N THR A 76 -28.11 11.08 1.87
CA THR A 76 -28.49 12.22 2.71
C THR A 76 -29.88 12.76 2.36
N ILE A 77 -30.19 12.85 1.05
CA ILE A 77 -31.51 13.29 0.57
C ILE A 77 -32.59 12.28 0.96
N ALA A 78 -32.35 10.98 0.72
CA ALA A 78 -33.30 9.92 1.07
C ALA A 78 -33.54 9.85 2.59
N GLY A 79 -32.49 9.94 3.41
CA GLY A 79 -32.59 9.96 4.86
C GLY A 79 -33.40 11.14 5.38
N GLY A 80 -33.22 12.33 4.80
CA GLY A 80 -33.99 13.53 5.14
C GLY A 80 -35.48 13.38 4.84
N LEU A 81 -35.85 12.83 3.67
CA LEU A 81 -37.24 12.60 3.29
C LEU A 81 -37.93 11.57 4.20
N ILE A 82 -37.21 10.50 4.56
CA ILE A 82 -37.69 9.46 5.48
C ILE A 82 -37.89 10.04 6.88
N GLY A 83 -36.94 10.82 7.39
CA GLY A 83 -37.06 11.49 8.69
C GLY A 83 -38.24 12.45 8.76
N TYR A 84 -38.44 13.27 7.72
CA TYR A 84 -39.59 14.17 7.62
C TYR A 84 -40.93 13.42 7.66
N TRP A 85 -41.03 12.31 6.92
CA TRP A 85 -42.23 11.46 6.93
C TRP A 85 -42.52 10.85 8.31
N ILE A 86 -41.49 10.38 9.02
CA ILE A 86 -41.61 9.84 10.38
C ILE A 86 -42.13 10.91 11.35
N GLN A 87 -41.66 12.15 11.25
CA GLN A 87 -42.07 13.28 12.09
C GLN A 87 -43.57 13.61 11.93
N HIS A 88 -44.10 13.50 10.72
CA HIS A 88 -45.50 13.85 10.43
C HIS A 88 -46.50 12.75 10.81
N THR A 89 -46.03 11.56 11.21
CA THR A 89 -46.92 10.49 11.70
C THR A 89 -47.52 10.84 13.07
N LYS A 90 -48.85 10.97 13.13
CA LYS A 90 -49.58 11.28 14.38
C LYS A 90 -49.61 10.11 15.37
N ASN A 91 -49.40 8.88 14.87
CA ASN A 91 -49.46 7.66 15.68
C ASN A 91 -48.12 7.37 16.37
N LYS A 92 -48.06 7.58 17.69
CA LYS A 92 -46.86 7.36 18.51
C LYS A 92 -46.28 5.94 18.37
N ALA A 93 -47.14 4.92 18.28
CA ALA A 93 -46.70 3.53 18.11
C ALA A 93 -46.05 3.28 16.73
N VAL A 94 -46.61 3.84 15.66
CA VAL A 94 -46.07 3.71 14.30
C VAL A 94 -44.74 4.44 14.19
N ARG A 95 -44.63 5.62 14.79
CA ARG A 95 -43.39 6.41 14.84
C ARG A 95 -42.24 5.63 15.50
N MET A 96 -42.51 4.96 16.62
CA MET A 96 -41.52 4.12 17.31
C MET A 96 -41.06 2.95 16.42
N ILE A 97 -41.98 2.23 15.77
CA ILE A 97 -41.65 1.09 14.91
C ILE A 97 -40.74 1.50 13.74
N LEU A 98 -41.02 2.63 13.09
CA LEU A 98 -40.24 3.12 11.94
C LEU A 98 -38.80 3.48 12.34
N ILE A 99 -38.60 4.06 13.53
CA ILE A 99 -37.28 4.38 14.06
C ILE A 99 -36.47 3.09 14.27
N PHE A 100 -37.05 2.08 14.92
CA PHE A 100 -36.36 0.80 15.15
C PHE A 100 -35.97 0.09 13.85
N LEU A 101 -36.85 0.09 12.84
CA LEU A 101 -36.54 -0.50 11.53
C LEU A 101 -35.39 0.23 10.84
N SER A 102 -35.39 1.57 10.88
CA SER A 102 -34.30 2.36 10.28
C SER A 102 -32.94 2.11 10.96
N LEU A 103 -32.92 2.03 12.29
CA LEU A 103 -31.71 1.74 13.07
C LEU A 103 -31.19 0.32 12.81
N SER A 104 -32.09 -0.66 12.67
CA SER A 104 -31.72 -2.04 12.34
C SER A 104 -31.08 -2.15 10.96
N VAL A 105 -31.62 -1.44 9.95
CA VAL A 105 -31.05 -1.39 8.60
C VAL A 105 -29.67 -0.73 8.60
N VAL A 106 -29.51 0.39 9.29
CA VAL A 106 -28.20 1.06 9.42
C VAL A 106 -27.19 0.15 10.13
N GLY A 107 -27.60 -0.51 11.21
CA GLY A 107 -26.76 -1.48 11.93
C GLY A 107 -26.33 -2.65 11.04
N ALA A 108 -27.23 -3.19 10.23
CA ALA A 108 -26.92 -4.24 9.27
C ALA A 108 -25.93 -3.75 8.20
N ILE A 109 -26.12 -2.55 7.64
CA ILE A 109 -25.23 -1.98 6.63
C ILE A 109 -23.82 -1.76 7.22
N VAL A 110 -23.70 -1.23 8.43
CA VAL A 110 -22.40 -1.03 9.10
C VAL A 110 -21.73 -2.37 9.39
N PHE A 111 -22.48 -3.37 9.85
CA PHE A 111 -21.97 -4.72 10.09
C PHE A 111 -21.53 -5.42 8.79
N PHE A 112 -22.28 -5.25 7.70
CA PHE A 112 -21.89 -5.72 6.37
C PHE A 112 -20.66 -4.97 5.85
N ALA A 113 -20.58 -3.65 5.98
CA ALA A 113 -19.41 -2.88 5.55
C ALA A 113 -18.15 -3.23 6.36
N ALA A 114 -18.29 -3.49 7.66
CA ALA A 114 -17.20 -3.94 8.51
C ALA A 114 -16.75 -5.38 8.18
N SER A 115 -17.69 -6.27 7.82
CA SER A 115 -17.37 -7.63 7.38
C SER A 115 -16.86 -7.71 5.93
N ILE A 116 -17.21 -6.72 5.10
CA ILE A 116 -16.56 -6.44 3.80
C ILE A 116 -15.22 -5.74 4.00
N GLY A 117 -14.73 -5.61 5.25
CA GLY A 117 -13.37 -5.19 5.60
C GLY A 117 -12.41 -5.56 4.50
N VAL A 118 -12.03 -4.53 3.74
CA VAL A 118 -11.44 -4.61 2.41
C VAL A 118 -10.28 -5.57 2.52
N LYS A 119 -10.49 -6.78 1.99
CA LYS A 119 -9.39 -7.70 1.68
C LYS A 119 -8.70 -7.04 0.50
N GLU A 120 -7.87 -6.05 0.80
CA GLU A 120 -7.01 -5.41 -0.17
C GLU A 120 -6.26 -6.58 -0.79
N SER A 121 -6.59 -6.85 -2.05
CA SER A 121 -5.89 -7.83 -2.85
C SER A 121 -4.53 -7.22 -3.14
N GLY A 122 -3.68 -7.20 -2.12
CA GLY A 122 -2.24 -7.17 -2.30
C GLY A 122 -1.94 -8.41 -3.12
N ARG A 123 -1.84 -8.22 -4.45
CA ARG A 123 -1.38 -9.26 -5.36
C ARG A 123 -0.05 -9.74 -4.79
N ARG A 124 -0.02 -10.97 -4.27
CA ARG A 124 1.21 -11.60 -3.79
C ARG A 124 2.17 -11.62 -4.96
N MET A 125 3.21 -10.80 -4.91
CA MET A 125 4.18 -10.68 -5.99
C MET A 125 5.01 -11.97 -6.02
N THR A 126 5.17 -12.59 -7.19
CA THR A 126 6.03 -13.77 -7.35
C THR A 126 7.48 -13.32 -7.56
N LYS A 127 8.46 -14.17 -7.23
CA LYS A 127 9.87 -13.86 -7.49
C LYS A 127 10.14 -13.61 -8.97
N GLU A 128 9.46 -14.34 -9.87
CA GLU A 128 9.60 -14.18 -11.31
C GLU A 128 9.08 -12.82 -11.77
N GLU A 129 8.01 -12.33 -11.16
CA GLU A 129 7.48 -11.00 -11.47
C GLU A 129 8.46 -9.93 -11.02
N VAL A 130 8.99 -10.02 -9.80
CA VAL A 130 10.02 -9.11 -9.27
C VAL A 130 11.24 -9.10 -10.20
N TYR A 131 11.80 -10.27 -10.52
CA TYR A 131 12.96 -10.34 -11.40
C TYR A 131 12.69 -9.73 -12.78
N ARG A 132 11.46 -9.79 -13.29
CA ARG A 132 11.08 -9.21 -14.58
C ARG A 132 10.85 -7.70 -14.53
N THR A 133 10.24 -7.19 -13.46
CA THR A 133 9.75 -5.81 -13.40
C THR A 133 10.64 -4.86 -12.62
N ALA A 134 11.50 -5.37 -11.73
CA ALA A 134 12.37 -4.52 -10.92
C ALA A 134 13.29 -3.69 -11.81
N THR A 135 13.30 -2.38 -11.59
CA THR A 135 14.13 -1.43 -12.35
C THR A 135 15.14 -0.74 -11.46
N ASP A 136 14.79 -0.55 -10.18
CA ASP A 136 15.65 0.10 -9.22
C ASP A 136 16.27 -0.93 -8.26
N PRO A 137 17.58 -0.86 -7.96
CA PRO A 137 18.24 -1.75 -7.00
C PRO A 137 17.54 -1.81 -5.63
N SER A 138 16.97 -0.70 -5.14
CA SER A 138 16.27 -0.67 -3.85
C SER A 138 15.04 -1.57 -3.80
N GLU A 139 14.46 -1.92 -4.96
CA GLU A 139 13.36 -2.88 -5.02
C GLU A 139 13.80 -4.28 -4.56
N CYS A 140 15.06 -4.67 -4.80
CA CYS A 140 15.58 -5.99 -4.45
C CYS A 140 15.75 -6.20 -2.93
N GLU A 141 15.79 -5.13 -2.15
CA GLU A 141 15.99 -5.17 -0.69
C GLU A 141 14.68 -5.08 0.10
N SER A 142 13.53 -5.02 -0.58
CA SER A 142 12.24 -4.90 0.10
C SER A 142 12.03 -6.05 1.11
N PRO A 143 11.63 -5.75 2.37
CA PRO A 143 11.40 -6.78 3.39
C PRO A 143 10.27 -7.73 3.00
N GLU A 144 9.35 -7.28 2.15
CA GLU A 144 8.25 -8.10 1.63
C GLU A 144 8.74 -9.26 0.75
N LEU A 145 9.93 -9.11 0.14
CA LEU A 145 10.55 -10.12 -0.72
C LEU A 145 11.31 -11.19 0.07
N GLN A 146 11.74 -10.89 1.29
CA GLN A 146 12.45 -11.85 2.14
C GLN A 146 11.56 -13.04 2.55
N GLY A 147 10.24 -12.87 2.48
CA GLY A 147 9.26 -13.95 2.70
C GLY A 147 9.01 -14.84 1.48
N ILE A 148 9.61 -14.55 0.31
CA ILE A 148 9.43 -15.33 -0.90
C ILE A 148 10.45 -16.48 -0.93
N GLU A 149 9.93 -17.71 -0.97
CA GLU A 149 10.77 -18.90 -1.05
C GLU A 149 11.69 -18.88 -2.28
N ASN A 150 12.98 -19.15 -2.08
CA ASN A 150 14.00 -19.16 -3.12
C ASN A 150 14.18 -17.80 -3.84
N PHE A 151 13.87 -16.69 -3.18
CA PHE A 151 14.26 -15.36 -3.65
C PHE A 151 15.75 -15.12 -3.35
N SER A 152 16.48 -14.62 -4.35
CA SER A 152 17.89 -14.28 -4.25
C SER A 152 18.04 -12.80 -4.59
N VAL A 153 18.45 -12.02 -3.59
CA VAL A 153 18.74 -10.58 -3.73
C VAL A 153 19.80 -10.35 -4.81
N ASN A 154 20.86 -11.15 -4.80
CA ASN A 154 21.91 -11.07 -5.82
C ASN A 154 21.41 -11.42 -7.23
N ALA A 155 20.47 -12.38 -7.35
CA ALA A 155 19.85 -12.66 -8.65
C ALA A 155 18.97 -11.49 -9.13
N CYS A 156 18.30 -10.79 -8.21
CA CYS A 156 17.56 -9.57 -8.52
C CYS A 156 18.51 -8.48 -9.05
N TYR A 157 19.60 -8.19 -8.33
CA TYR A 157 20.62 -7.23 -8.77
C TYR A 157 21.22 -7.59 -10.14
N ASN A 158 21.54 -8.86 -10.37
CA ASN A 158 22.11 -9.31 -11.64
C ASN A 158 21.16 -9.03 -12.81
N ASN A 159 19.86 -9.32 -12.65
CA ASN A 159 18.87 -9.06 -13.68
C ASN A 159 18.74 -7.57 -14.00
N ILE A 160 18.82 -6.69 -12.99
CA ILE A 160 18.78 -5.25 -13.21
C ILE A 160 20.07 -4.79 -13.92
N ALA A 161 21.24 -5.24 -13.47
CA ALA A 161 22.54 -4.93 -14.08
C ALA A 161 22.58 -5.34 -15.57
N LEU A 162 22.06 -6.52 -15.92
CA LEU A 162 22.03 -6.99 -17.31
C LEU A 162 21.02 -6.27 -18.20
N ARG A 163 19.90 -5.81 -17.65
CA ARG A 163 18.90 -5.04 -18.39
C ARG A 163 19.32 -3.59 -18.62
N SER A 164 19.95 -2.99 -17.61
CA SER A 164 20.42 -1.61 -17.64
C SER A 164 21.81 -1.47 -18.26
N GLU A 165 22.55 -2.58 -18.38
CA GLU A 165 23.96 -2.62 -18.74
C GLU A 165 24.86 -1.79 -17.80
N ASP A 166 24.38 -1.58 -16.56
CA ASP A 166 25.06 -0.80 -15.53
C ASP A 166 25.79 -1.74 -14.56
N VAL A 167 27.12 -1.74 -14.67
CA VAL A 167 27.99 -2.57 -13.84
C VAL A 167 28.03 -2.09 -12.38
N SER A 168 27.72 -0.83 -12.09
CA SER A 168 27.72 -0.31 -10.72
C SER A 168 26.68 -1.00 -9.84
N ILE A 169 25.64 -1.60 -10.44
CA ILE A 169 24.65 -2.38 -9.71
C ILE A 169 25.26 -3.66 -9.13
N CYS A 170 26.27 -4.24 -9.80
CA CYS A 170 26.98 -5.41 -9.30
C CYS A 170 27.73 -5.12 -7.97
N ASP A 171 28.07 -3.86 -7.68
CA ASP A 171 28.70 -3.47 -6.42
C ASP A 171 27.77 -3.63 -5.20
N ASN A 172 26.45 -3.67 -5.42
CA ASN A 172 25.45 -3.85 -4.35
C ASN A 172 25.24 -5.32 -3.97
N MET A 173 25.87 -6.26 -4.67
CA MET A 173 25.72 -7.69 -4.37
C MET A 173 26.34 -8.06 -3.03
N ILE A 174 25.64 -8.90 -2.28
CA ILE A 174 26.03 -9.32 -0.95
C ILE A 174 26.98 -10.55 -1.06
N PRO A 175 28.14 -10.55 -0.39
CA PRO A 175 29.06 -11.69 -0.42
C PRO A 175 28.40 -12.97 0.12
N TYR A 176 28.58 -14.09 -0.57
CA TYR A 176 28.11 -15.39 -0.08
C TYR A 176 29.25 -16.15 0.59
N LYS A 177 29.10 -16.49 1.87
CA LYS A 177 30.15 -17.15 2.69
C LYS A 177 31.52 -16.44 2.62
N GLY A 178 31.51 -15.12 2.51
CA GLY A 178 32.73 -14.30 2.42
C GLY A 178 33.43 -14.34 1.06
N ALA A 179 32.78 -14.86 0.01
CA ALA A 179 33.29 -14.86 -1.35
C ALA A 179 32.44 -13.96 -2.27
N ASP A 180 33.10 -13.01 -2.93
CA ASP A 180 32.50 -12.06 -3.88
C ASP A 180 32.31 -12.63 -5.29
N HIS A 181 32.39 -13.95 -5.45
CA HIS A 181 32.32 -14.61 -6.75
C HIS A 181 31.09 -14.21 -7.59
N GLN A 182 29.93 -14.00 -6.93
CA GLN A 182 28.69 -13.59 -7.60
C GLN A 182 28.78 -12.17 -8.16
N LYS A 183 29.39 -11.26 -7.40
CA LYS A 183 29.68 -9.89 -7.87
C LYS A 183 30.53 -9.95 -9.14
N TRP A 184 31.62 -10.72 -9.13
CA TRP A 184 32.49 -10.78 -10.30
C TRP A 184 31.87 -11.48 -11.51
N HIS A 185 31.01 -12.47 -11.29
CA HIS A 185 30.19 -13.03 -12.37
C HIS A 185 29.24 -11.99 -12.97
N CYS A 186 28.62 -11.13 -12.16
CA CYS A 186 27.80 -10.02 -12.67
C CYS A 186 28.60 -9.09 -13.59
N TYR A 187 29.84 -8.73 -13.20
CA TYR A 187 30.73 -7.92 -14.04
C TYR A 187 31.01 -8.60 -15.39
N GLU A 188 31.30 -9.90 -15.38
CA GLU A 188 31.54 -10.67 -16.59
C GLU A 188 30.30 -10.69 -17.50
N GLU A 189 29.11 -10.96 -16.95
CA GLU A 189 27.89 -11.01 -17.74
C GLU A 189 27.53 -9.64 -18.33
N VAL A 190 27.70 -8.55 -17.56
CA VAL A 190 27.51 -7.18 -18.06
C VAL A 190 28.54 -6.83 -19.14
N ALA A 191 29.81 -7.20 -18.95
CA ALA A 191 30.87 -7.02 -19.95
C ALA A 191 30.51 -7.73 -21.27
N ARG A 192 30.04 -8.97 -21.18
CA ARG A 192 29.60 -9.76 -22.34
C ARG A 192 28.35 -9.19 -22.99
N LYS A 193 27.41 -8.68 -22.20
CA LYS A 193 26.17 -8.07 -22.70
C LYS A 193 26.45 -6.77 -23.46
N LYS A 194 27.31 -5.93 -22.90
CA LYS A 194 27.73 -4.64 -23.47
C LYS A 194 28.83 -4.76 -24.54
N LEU A 195 29.45 -5.94 -24.65
CA LEU A 195 30.60 -6.22 -25.51
C LEU A 195 31.78 -5.28 -25.21
N ASP A 196 32.02 -5.03 -23.92
CA ASP A 196 32.99 -4.05 -23.42
C ASP A 196 34.09 -4.75 -22.59
N PRO A 197 35.27 -5.01 -23.19
CA PRO A 197 36.37 -5.70 -22.50
C PRO A 197 36.97 -4.87 -21.37
N SER A 198 36.74 -3.54 -21.34
CA SER A 198 37.23 -2.70 -20.25
C SER A 198 36.58 -3.07 -18.90
N ILE A 199 35.35 -3.59 -18.92
CA ILE A 199 34.67 -4.08 -17.74
C ILE A 199 35.35 -5.35 -17.21
N CYS A 200 35.80 -6.26 -18.08
CA CYS A 200 36.57 -7.43 -17.64
C CYS A 200 37.87 -7.03 -16.92
N LEU A 201 38.48 -5.89 -17.27
CA LEU A 201 39.71 -5.40 -16.63
C LEU A 201 39.48 -4.87 -15.21
N LEU A 202 38.23 -4.55 -14.85
CA LEU A 202 37.86 -4.16 -13.48
C LEU A 202 37.80 -5.37 -12.54
N ILE A 203 37.68 -6.58 -13.09
CA ILE A 203 37.68 -7.82 -12.31
C ILE A 203 39.10 -8.08 -11.79
N PRO A 204 39.28 -8.46 -10.51
CA PRO A 204 40.59 -8.86 -9.98
C PRO A 204 41.21 -10.01 -10.77
N GLU A 205 42.54 -10.08 -10.82
CA GLU A 205 43.24 -11.19 -11.49
C GLU A 205 42.93 -12.54 -10.86
N VAL A 206 42.75 -12.58 -9.53
CA VAL A 206 42.41 -13.76 -8.77
C VAL A 206 41.06 -13.54 -8.10
N VAL A 207 40.08 -14.38 -8.44
CA VAL A 207 38.75 -14.36 -7.81
C VAL A 207 38.48 -15.72 -7.19
N LEU A 208 38.51 -15.76 -5.86
CA LEU A 208 38.31 -16.98 -5.10
C LEU A 208 36.83 -17.31 -4.94
N ASN A 209 36.47 -18.58 -5.20
CA ASN A 209 35.17 -19.12 -4.84
C ASN A 209 35.09 -19.48 -3.34
N GLU A 210 33.96 -20.04 -2.91
CA GLU A 210 33.76 -20.49 -1.52
C GLU A 210 34.76 -21.57 -1.05
N HIS A 211 35.44 -22.23 -1.98
CA HIS A 211 36.48 -23.24 -1.71
C HIS A 211 37.91 -22.68 -1.83
N LYS A 212 38.07 -21.36 -1.93
CA LYS A 212 39.38 -20.69 -2.12
C LYS A 212 40.11 -21.14 -3.39
N VAL A 213 39.36 -21.55 -4.41
CA VAL A 213 39.89 -21.88 -5.74
C VAL A 213 39.66 -20.67 -6.63
N ASP A 214 40.69 -20.30 -7.39
CA ASP A 214 40.54 -19.26 -8.42
C ASP A 214 39.54 -19.70 -9.48
N SER A 215 38.54 -18.86 -9.70
CA SER A 215 37.46 -19.08 -10.65
C SER A 215 37.85 -18.70 -12.08
N GLY A 216 38.93 -17.93 -12.27
CA GLY A 216 39.41 -17.51 -13.58
C GLY A 216 38.44 -16.62 -14.35
N ILE A 217 37.48 -15.96 -13.67
CA ILE A 217 36.41 -15.15 -14.26
C ILE A 217 36.97 -14.10 -15.22
N ARG A 218 38.00 -13.35 -14.81
CA ARG A 218 38.60 -12.31 -15.65
C ARG A 218 39.13 -12.86 -16.98
N GLN A 219 39.87 -13.96 -16.93
CA GLN A 219 40.45 -14.57 -18.13
C GLN A 219 39.38 -15.20 -19.01
N GLY A 220 38.33 -15.78 -18.41
CA GLY A 220 37.14 -16.26 -19.12
C GLY A 220 36.45 -15.13 -19.88
N CYS A 221 36.16 -14.02 -19.19
CA CYS A 221 35.54 -12.82 -19.74
C CYS A 221 36.29 -12.28 -20.97
N LEU A 222 37.61 -12.05 -20.83
CA LEU A 222 38.46 -11.54 -21.91
C LEU A 222 38.56 -12.50 -23.09
N ARG A 223 38.62 -13.81 -22.83
CA ARG A 223 38.70 -14.82 -23.89
C ARG A 223 37.44 -14.83 -24.76
N VAL A 224 36.27 -14.84 -24.13
CA VAL A 224 34.98 -14.87 -24.85
C VAL A 224 34.78 -13.60 -25.69
N LEU A 225 35.10 -12.43 -25.14
CA LEU A 225 34.98 -11.17 -25.90
C LEU A 225 35.95 -11.12 -27.08
N LYS A 226 37.19 -11.59 -26.90
CA LYS A 226 38.16 -11.70 -27.99
C LYS A 226 37.69 -12.65 -29.09
N GLU A 227 37.07 -13.79 -28.74
CA GLU A 227 36.46 -14.70 -29.70
C GLU A 227 35.31 -14.05 -30.50
N TRP A 228 34.63 -13.07 -29.91
CA TRP A 228 33.59 -12.28 -30.55
C TRP A 228 34.13 -11.05 -31.31
N GLY A 229 35.44 -10.80 -31.26
CA GLY A 229 36.12 -9.71 -31.99
C GLY A 229 36.20 -8.37 -31.25
N TYR A 230 36.05 -8.36 -29.93
CA TYR A 230 36.12 -7.16 -29.06
C TYR A 230 37.42 -7.11 -28.25
#